data_AF-X1JBA2-F1
#
_entry.id   AF-X1JBA2-F1
#
_cell.length_a   1.000
_cell.length_b   1.000
_cell.length_c   1.000
_cell.angle_alpha   90.00
_cell.angle_beta   90.00
_cell.angle_gamma   90.00
#
_symmetry.space_group_name_H-M   'P 1'
#
loop_
_entity.id
_entity.type
_entity.pdbx_description
1 polymer ?
#
loop_
_entity_poly.entity_id
_entity_poly.type
_entity_poly.pdbx_seq_one_letter_code
_entity_poly.pdbx_strand_id
1 'polypeptide(L)'
;GSPHGGKDFVFWNPPIIDEAKSVRRSANSEASNLFTELISHNIRSLTFVRTRQLTELIYNYTRRKLAEVSSAFSKKIKPYRAGYLPEERRQIEPRWLQ
;
A
#
# COMPACT_ATOMS: atom_id res chain seq x y z
N GLY A 1 8.46 26.10 17.02
CA GLY A 1 8.28 25.05 16.01
C GLY A 1 7.43 23.96 16.60
N SER A 2 6.55 23.35 15.81
CA SER A 2 5.70 22.26 16.29
C SER A 2 6.54 21.02 16.68
N PRO A 3 6.08 20.17 17.62
CA PRO A 3 6.79 18.96 18.00
C PRO A 3 7.00 18.02 16.80
N HIS A 4 8.17 17.38 16.73
CA HIS A 4 8.50 16.38 15.72
C HIS A 4 9.13 15.15 16.38
N GLY A 5 8.63 13.96 16.04
CA GLY A 5 9.23 12.68 16.46
C GLY A 5 10.35 12.24 15.51
N GLY A 6 11.10 11.20 15.92
CA GLY A 6 12.08 10.53 15.07
C GLY A 6 11.47 9.97 13.78
N LYS A 7 12.26 9.92 12.71
CA LYS A 7 11.84 9.42 11.40
C LYS A 7 12.91 8.54 10.80
N ASP A 8 12.54 7.34 10.40
CA ASP A 8 13.40 6.44 9.66
C ASP A 8 13.12 6.56 8.16
N PHE A 9 14.18 6.66 7.37
CA PHE A 9 14.12 6.65 5.91
C PHE A 9 14.94 5.46 5.40
N VAL A 10 14.27 4.53 4.73
CA VAL A 10 14.86 3.26 4.29
C VAL A 10 14.78 3.14 2.78
N PHE A 11 15.88 2.71 2.15
CA PHE A 11 15.90 2.30 0.76
C PHE A 11 15.71 0.79 0.67
N TRP A 12 14.62 0.36 0.00
CA TRP A 12 14.35 -1.06 -0.22
C TRP A 12 14.73 -1.45 -1.63
N ASN A 13 15.65 -2.41 -1.77
CA ASN A 13 16.01 -3.02 -3.05
C ASN A 13 15.33 -4.40 -3.14
N PRO A 14 14.38 -4.60 -4.08
CA PRO A 14 13.70 -5.89 -4.24
C PRO A 14 14.68 -7.07 -4.36
N PRO A 15 14.38 -8.22 -3.72
CA PRO A 15 15.28 -9.38 -3.74
C PRO A 15 15.44 -9.94 -5.17
N ILE A 16 16.59 -10.57 -5.41
CA ILE A 16 16.83 -11.38 -6.62
C ILE A 16 15.99 -12.66 -6.49
N ILE A 17 15.29 -13.02 -7.57
CA ILE A 17 14.44 -14.22 -7.63
C ILE A 17 14.93 -15.24 -8.65
N ASP A 18 15.83 -14.84 -9.55
CA ASP A 18 16.55 -15.71 -10.47
C ASP A 18 17.96 -15.14 -10.63
N GLU A 19 18.93 -15.78 -9.97
CA GLU A 19 20.34 -15.34 -9.97
C GLU A 19 20.96 -15.47 -11.36
N ALA A 20 20.71 -16.59 -12.05
CA ALA A 20 21.27 -16.86 -13.37
C ALA A 20 20.85 -15.81 -14.41
N LYS A 21 19.61 -15.29 -14.31
CA LYS A 21 19.11 -14.23 -15.19
C LYS A 21 19.22 -12.83 -14.59
N SER A 22 19.77 -12.70 -13.38
CA SER A 22 19.82 -11.43 -12.63
C SER A 22 18.45 -10.73 -12.52
N VAL A 23 17.37 -11.52 -12.41
CA VAL A 23 16.01 -10.98 -12.33
C VAL A 23 15.65 -10.71 -10.88
N ARG A 24 15.15 -9.50 -10.62
CA ARG A 24 14.61 -9.09 -9.32
C ARG A 24 13.10 -9.18 -9.31
N ARG A 25 12.56 -9.35 -8.11
CA ARG A 25 11.14 -9.20 -7.90
C ARG A 25 10.70 -7.78 -8.29
N SER A 26 9.51 -7.66 -8.87
CA SER A 26 8.93 -6.36 -9.22
C SER A 26 8.78 -5.47 -7.98
N ALA A 27 9.18 -4.20 -8.10
CA ALA A 27 9.00 -3.20 -7.05
C ALA A 27 7.52 -3.02 -6.68
N ASN A 28 6.59 -3.16 -7.63
CA ASN A 28 5.15 -3.06 -7.37
C ASN A 28 4.66 -4.24 -6.52
N SER A 29 5.17 -5.45 -6.79
CA SER A 29 4.86 -6.64 -5.99
C SER A 29 5.44 -6.52 -4.58
N GLU A 30 6.65 -6.00 -4.45
CA GLU A 30 7.27 -5.73 -3.13
C GLU A 30 6.53 -4.65 -2.34
N ALA A 31 6.14 -3.54 -2.97
CA ALA A 31 5.32 -2.53 -2.32
C ALA A 31 3.98 -3.11 -1.82
N SER A 32 3.34 -3.97 -2.63
CA SER A 32 2.11 -4.66 -2.22
C SER A 32 2.35 -5.62 -1.04
N ASN A 33 3.50 -6.31 -1.00
CA ASN A 33 3.87 -7.20 0.10
C ASN A 33 4.07 -6.43 1.40
N LEU A 34 4.92 -5.40 1.38
CA LEU A 34 5.20 -4.54 2.53
C LEU A 34 3.92 -3.90 3.05
N PHE A 35 3.08 -3.39 2.16
CA PHE A 35 1.81 -2.79 2.55
C PHE A 35 0.84 -3.81 3.16
N THR A 36 0.78 -5.03 2.61
CA THR A 36 -0.02 -6.13 3.18
C THR A 36 0.44 -6.45 4.61
N GLU A 37 1.75 -6.54 4.83
CA GLU A 37 2.33 -6.82 6.15
C GLU A 37 1.95 -5.74 7.15
N LEU A 38 2.23 -4.47 6.83
CA LEU A 38 1.92 -3.33 7.69
C LEU A 38 0.44 -3.28 8.10
N ILE A 39 -0.47 -3.51 7.15
CA ILE A 39 -1.91 -3.52 7.43
C ILE A 39 -2.33 -4.72 8.29
N SER A 40 -1.69 -5.88 8.11
CA SER A 40 -1.94 -7.07 8.93
C SER A 40 -1.51 -6.87 10.38
N HIS A 41 -0.47 -6.06 10.61
CA HIS A 41 -0.06 -5.58 11.94
C HIS A 41 -0.84 -4.35 12.44
N ASN A 42 -1.91 -3.97 11.74
CA ASN A 42 -2.75 -2.82 12.08
C ASN A 42 -1.97 -1.47 12.13
N ILE A 43 -0.90 -1.35 11.34
CA ILE A 43 -0.08 -0.15 11.22
C ILE A 43 -0.70 0.78 10.16
N ARG A 44 -1.02 2.02 10.56
CA ARG A 44 -1.55 3.05 9.66
C ARG A 44 -0.51 3.40 8.60
N SER A 45 -0.85 3.12 7.35
CA SER A 45 0.12 3.15 6.24
C SER A 45 -0.47 3.81 5.00
N LEU A 46 0.38 4.48 4.22
CA LEU A 46 0.07 5.04 2.91
C LEU A 46 1.06 4.49 1.88
N THR A 47 0.56 4.10 0.71
CA THR A 47 1.39 3.65 -0.41
C THR A 47 1.18 4.57 -1.60
N PHE A 48 2.23 5.30 -2.00
CA PHE A 48 2.21 6.17 -3.16
C PHE A 48 2.62 5.42 -4.41
N VAL A 49 1.93 5.68 -5.52
CA VAL A 49 2.13 4.99 -6.80
C VAL A 49 2.07 5.99 -7.94
N ARG A 50 2.78 5.70 -9.04
CA ARG A 50 2.98 6.66 -10.13
C ARG A 50 1.77 6.89 -11.02
N THR A 51 0.90 5.88 -11.17
CA THR A 51 -0.22 5.94 -12.12
C THR A 51 -1.51 5.40 -11.51
N ARG A 52 -2.65 5.84 -12.06
CA ARG A 52 -3.98 5.35 -11.66
C ARG A 52 -4.12 3.83 -11.82
N GLN A 53 -3.58 3.29 -12.91
CA GLN A 53 -3.63 1.85 -13.17
C GLN A 53 -2.83 1.07 -12.11
N LEU A 54 -1.66 1.57 -11.72
CA LEU A 54 -0.87 0.97 -10.64
C LEU A 54 -1.57 1.06 -9.28
N THR A 55 -2.32 2.15 -9.01
CA THR A 55 -3.15 2.27 -7.80
C THR A 55 -4.14 1.11 -7.70
N GLU A 56 -4.89 0.86 -8.76
CA GLU A 56 -5.87 -0.23 -8.77
C GLU A 56 -5.21 -1.60 -8.70
N LEU A 57 -4.07 -1.79 -9.39
CA LEU A 57 -3.32 -3.05 -9.38
C LEU A 57 -2.82 -3.38 -7.98
N ILE A 58 -2.12 -2.45 -7.32
CA ILE A 58 -1.59 -2.64 -5.96
C ILE A 58 -2.72 -2.82 -4.95
N TYR A 59 -3.82 -2.04 -5.07
CA TYR A 59 -4.99 -2.21 -4.22
C TYR A 59 -5.59 -3.62 -4.35
N ASN A 60 -5.80 -4.11 -5.57
CA ASN A 60 -6.38 -5.44 -5.79
C ASN A 60 -5.48 -6.57 -5.28
N TYR A 61 -4.17 -6.48 -5.51
CA TYR A 61 -3.20 -7.47 -5.02
C TYR A 61 -3.14 -7.49 -3.49
N THR A 62 -3.03 -6.33 -2.86
CA THR A 62 -3.02 -6.19 -1.40
C THR A 62 -4.33 -6.71 -0.81
N ARG A 63 -5.48 -6.33 -1.39
CA ARG A 63 -6.80 -6.77 -0.90
C ARG A 63 -6.98 -8.29 -0.97
N ARG A 64 -6.50 -8.93 -2.03
CA ARG A 64 -6.53 -10.40 -2.18
C ARG A 64 -5.69 -11.06 -1.09
N LYS A 65 -4.43 -10.64 -0.91
CA LYS A 65 -3.55 -11.18 0.12
C LYS A 65 -4.08 -10.97 1.54
N LEU A 66 -4.59 -9.79 1.84
CA LEU A 66 -5.22 -9.52 3.13
C LEU A 66 -6.46 -10.40 3.36
N ALA A 67 -7.22 -10.74 2.32
CA ALA A 67 -8.37 -11.62 2.46
C ALA A 67 -7.99 -13.06 2.81
N GLU A 68 -6.80 -13.53 2.39
CA GLU A 68 -6.23 -14.82 2.79
C GLU A 68 -5.83 -14.84 4.27
N VAL A 69 -5.40 -13.70 4.81
CA VAL A 69 -5.06 -13.54 6.25
C VAL A 69 -6.33 -13.35 7.09
N SER A 70 -7.16 -12.37 6.74
CA SER A 70 -8.47 -12.11 7.36
C SER A 70 -9.30 -11.16 6.52
N SER A 71 -10.55 -11.54 6.28
CA SER A 71 -11.53 -10.68 5.58
C SER A 71 -11.77 -9.32 6.26
N ALA A 72 -11.41 -9.17 7.54
CA ALA A 72 -11.48 -7.91 8.25
C ALA A 72 -10.42 -6.91 7.76
N PHE A 73 -9.19 -7.37 7.47
CA PHE A 73 -8.11 -6.49 7.01
C PHE A 73 -8.33 -6.00 5.58
N SER A 74 -8.86 -6.85 4.70
CA SER A 74 -9.14 -6.46 3.32
C SER A 74 -10.15 -5.30 3.22
N LYS A 75 -11.03 -5.16 4.21
CA LYS A 75 -11.99 -4.05 4.35
C LYS A 75 -11.40 -2.77 4.94
N LYS A 76 -10.14 -2.77 5.41
CA LYS A 76 -9.47 -1.61 6.01
C LYS A 76 -8.75 -0.72 5.01
N ILE A 77 -8.50 -1.21 3.78
CA ILE A 77 -7.79 -0.45 2.75
C ILE A 77 -8.74 0.13 1.71
N LYS A 78 -8.38 1.29 1.16
CA LYS A 78 -9.08 1.94 0.05
C LYS A 78 -8.06 2.58 -0.92
N PRO A 79 -8.27 2.49 -2.23
CA PRO A 79 -7.51 3.27 -3.20
C PRO A 79 -7.95 4.74 -3.15
N TYR A 80 -7.07 5.64 -3.58
CA TYR A 80 -7.38 7.06 -3.71
C TYR A 80 -6.62 7.65 -4.90
N ARG A 81 -7.33 8.36 -5.77
CA ARG A 81 -6.78 8.89 -7.02
C ARG A 81 -7.51 10.15 -7.45
N ALA A 82 -6.80 11.04 -8.16
CA ALA A 82 -7.27 12.39 -8.51
C ALA A 82 -8.50 12.47 -9.43
N GLY A 83 -8.98 11.37 -10.00
CA GLY A 83 -10.23 11.35 -10.78
C GLY A 83 -11.29 10.49 -10.13
N TYR A 84 -11.33 10.55 -8.80
CA TYR A 84 -12.55 10.35 -8.04
C TYR A 84 -13.32 11.65 -7.98
N LEU A 85 -14.64 11.55 -8.05
CA LEU A 85 -15.56 12.65 -7.79
C LEU A 85 -15.34 13.18 -6.36
N PRO A 86 -15.60 14.47 -6.10
CA PRO A 86 -15.55 15.03 -4.75
C PRO A 86 -16.34 14.21 -3.72
N GLU A 87 -17.48 13.63 -4.11
CA GLU A 87 -18.32 12.79 -3.27
C GLU A 87 -17.63 11.46 -2.92
N GLU A 88 -16.97 10.83 -3.89
CA GLU A 88 -16.21 9.59 -3.68
C GLU A 88 -15.04 9.81 -2.70
N ARG A 89 -14.36 10.95 -2.80
CA ARG A 89 -13.29 11.33 -1.86
C ARG A 89 -13.83 11.55 -0.44
N ARG A 90 -14.95 12.27 -0.32
CA ARG A 90 -15.63 12.53 0.96
C ARG A 90 -16.12 11.27 1.68
N GLN A 91 -16.35 10.16 0.97
CA GLN A 91 -16.66 8.87 1.60
C GLN A 91 -15.43 8.17 2.19
N ILE A 92 -14.24 8.49 1.70
CA ILE A 92 -12.98 7.81 2.05
C ILE A 92 -12.23 8.60 3.14
N GLU A 93 -12.10 9.91 2.98
CA GLU A 93 -11.29 10.79 3.83
C GLU A 93 -11.63 10.73 5.34
N PRO A 94 -12.92 10.71 5.76
CA PRO A 94 -13.26 10.66 7.19
C PRO A 94 -12.71 9.42 7.90
N ARG A 95 -12.57 8.31 7.18
CA ARG A 95 -12.06 7.05 7.73
C ARG A 95 -10.56 7.07 8.01
N TRP A 96 -9.82 8.05 7.48
CA TRP A 96 -8.38 8.18 7.68
C TRP A 96 -8.01 9.13 8.82
N LEU A 97 -8.98 9.91 9.32
CA LEU A 97 -8.78 10.90 10.37
C LEU A 97 -9.06 10.33 11.77
N GLN A 98 -9.65 9.14 11.87
CA GLN A 98 -9.76 8.33 13.09
C GLN A 98 -8.57 7.37 13.22
#